data_AF-A0A832ZMA1-F1
#
_entry.id   AF-A0A832ZMA1-F1
#
_cell.length_a   1.000
_cell.length_b   1.000
_cell.length_c   1.000
_cell.angle_alpha   90.00
_cell.angle_beta   90.00
_cell.angle_gamma   90.00
#
_symmetry.space_group_name_H-M   'P 1'
#
loop_
_entity.id
_entity.type
_entity.pdbx_description
1 polymer ?
#
loop_
_entity_poly.entity_id
_entity_poly.type
_entity_poly.pdbx_seq_one_letter_code
_entity_poly.pdbx_strand_id
1 'polypeptide(L)'
;MDEDIALEILNKHFGDLIERIVEKFEYYIDLDEEYEELLEYIYSRIIKIWFKGKQPTITEFEKKLREAKKHKIKLIILLSYLISRYEKKRSIATLLSERK
;
A
#
# COMPACT_ATOMS: atom_id res chain seq x y z
N MET A 1 17.16 -1.32 -5.64
CA MET A 1 16.75 -0.20 -4.78
C MET A 1 16.56 -0.78 -3.40
N ASP A 2 17.09 -0.11 -2.40
CA ASP A 2 16.90 -0.46 -0.99
C ASP A 2 15.39 -0.40 -0.66
N GLU A 3 14.87 -1.45 -0.05
CA GLU A 3 13.44 -1.60 0.22
C GLU A 3 12.99 -0.63 1.31
N ASP A 4 13.78 -0.43 2.36
CA ASP A 4 13.47 0.45 3.48
C ASP A 4 13.33 1.90 2.98
N ILE A 5 14.28 2.34 2.14
CA ILE A 5 14.22 3.66 1.50
C ILE A 5 12.98 3.78 0.60
N ALA A 6 12.59 2.72 -0.08
CA ALA A 6 11.40 2.73 -0.93
C ALA A 6 10.11 2.86 -0.12
N LEU A 7 10.03 2.18 1.03
CA LEU A 7 8.91 2.27 1.96
C LEU A 7 8.82 3.67 2.58
N GLU A 8 9.93 4.25 3.02
CA GLU A 8 9.96 5.64 3.50
C GLU A 8 9.43 6.64 2.46
N ILE A 9 9.85 6.49 1.20
CA ILE A 9 9.39 7.33 0.10
C ILE A 9 7.90 7.10 -0.16
N LEU A 10 7.44 5.86 -0.17
CA LEU A 10 6.03 5.55 -0.34
C LEU A 10 5.19 6.19 0.77
N ASN A 11 5.62 6.02 2.03
CA ASN A 11 4.98 6.60 3.21
C ASN A 11 4.91 8.12 3.10
N LYS A 12 6.03 8.78 2.80
CA LYS A 12 6.09 10.23 2.59
C LYS A 12 5.10 10.73 1.52
N HIS A 13 4.86 9.94 0.47
CA HIS A 13 4.00 10.35 -0.63
C HIS A 13 2.52 10.06 -0.40
N PHE A 14 2.20 8.88 0.14
CA PHE A 14 0.85 8.32 0.22
C PHE A 14 0.36 8.02 1.63
N GLY A 15 1.19 8.11 2.68
CA GLY A 15 0.86 7.68 4.05
C GLY A 15 -0.40 8.32 4.60
N ASP A 16 -0.44 9.66 4.66
CA ASP A 16 -1.64 10.42 5.06
C ASP A 16 -2.90 10.01 4.27
N LEU A 17 -2.74 9.62 3.00
CA LEU A 17 -3.87 9.21 2.16
C LEU A 17 -4.30 7.78 2.47
N ILE A 18 -3.35 6.89 2.77
CA ILE A 18 -3.62 5.50 3.19
C ILE A 18 -4.39 5.52 4.51
N GLU A 19 -3.88 6.22 5.53
CA GLU A 19 -4.53 6.38 6.83
C GLU A 19 -5.95 6.91 6.68
N ARG A 20 -6.12 8.03 5.95
CA ARG A 20 -7.45 8.61 5.69
C ARG A 20 -8.39 7.65 4.97
N ILE A 21 -7.91 6.77 4.10
CA ILE A 21 -8.75 5.79 3.42
C ILE A 21 -9.15 4.69 4.40
N VAL A 22 -8.22 4.20 5.21
CA VAL A 22 -8.50 3.17 6.23
C VAL A 22 -9.57 3.66 7.20
N GLU A 23 -9.38 4.86 7.77
CA GLU A 23 -10.32 5.47 8.71
C GLU A 23 -11.67 5.79 8.06
N LYS A 24 -11.66 6.47 6.91
CA LYS A 24 -12.90 6.96 6.28
C LYS A 24 -13.84 5.84 5.84
N PHE A 25 -13.29 4.70 5.43
CA PHE A 25 -14.06 3.56 4.97
C PHE A 25 -14.18 2.46 6.03
N GLU A 26 -13.76 2.75 7.27
CA GLU A 26 -13.86 1.85 8.43
C GLU A 26 -13.33 0.44 8.14
N TYR A 27 -12.17 0.38 7.45
CA TYR A 27 -11.50 -0.90 7.23
C TYR A 27 -11.06 -1.49 8.57
N TYR A 28 -11.23 -2.80 8.74
CA TYR A 28 -10.80 -3.50 9.95
C TYR A 28 -9.29 -3.76 9.88
N ILE A 29 -8.51 -2.71 10.08
CA ILE A 29 -7.03 -2.69 10.10
C ILE A 29 -6.63 -1.81 11.28
N ASP A 30 -5.85 -2.35 12.20
CA ASP A 30 -5.20 -1.58 13.26
C ASP A 30 -3.97 -0.89 12.68
N LEU A 31 -4.04 0.42 12.49
CA LEU A 31 -2.92 1.18 11.91
C LEU A 31 -1.72 1.30 12.86
N ASP A 32 -1.91 1.14 14.17
CA ASP A 32 -0.78 1.21 15.10
C ASP A 32 0.07 -0.07 15.01
N GLU A 33 -0.57 -1.22 14.74
CA GLU A 33 0.09 -2.52 14.64
C GLU A 33 0.42 -2.96 13.20
N GLU A 34 -0.44 -2.65 12.22
CA GLU A 34 -0.41 -3.26 10.89
C GLU A 34 0.10 -2.32 9.78
N TYR A 35 0.43 -1.07 10.10
CA TYR A 35 0.72 -0.08 9.07
C TYR A 35 1.96 -0.41 8.23
N GLU A 36 3.02 -0.94 8.85
CA GLU A 36 4.23 -1.35 8.14
C GLU A 36 3.91 -2.47 7.13
N GLU A 37 3.20 -3.51 7.56
CA GLU A 37 2.79 -4.61 6.68
C GLU A 37 1.85 -4.16 5.55
N LEU A 38 0.95 -3.22 5.84
CA LEU A 38 0.07 -2.62 4.84
C LEU A 38 0.90 -1.85 3.80
N LEU A 39 1.90 -1.08 4.25
CA LEU A 39 2.77 -0.30 3.40
C LEU A 39 3.63 -1.20 2.49
N GLU A 40 4.23 -2.26 3.04
CA GLU A 40 4.93 -3.30 2.28
C GLU A 40 4.02 -3.97 1.25
N TYR A 41 2.80 -4.30 1.65
CA TYR A 41 1.81 -4.88 0.75
C TYR A 41 1.51 -3.93 -0.41
N ILE A 42 1.23 -2.65 -0.14
CA ILE A 42 0.96 -1.64 -1.15
C ILE A 42 2.17 -1.47 -2.07
N TYR A 43 3.38 -1.36 -1.51
CA TYR A 43 4.63 -1.27 -2.26
C TYR A 43 4.78 -2.43 -3.25
N SER A 44 4.68 -3.67 -2.76
CA SER A 44 4.82 -4.87 -3.61
C SER A 44 3.81 -4.90 -4.77
N ARG A 45 2.60 -4.39 -4.54
CA ARG A 45 1.54 -4.29 -5.55
C ARG A 45 1.81 -3.17 -6.54
N ILE A 46 2.30 -2.01 -6.08
CA ILE A 46 2.71 -0.91 -6.95
C ILE A 46 3.85 -1.36 -7.89
N ILE A 47 4.88 -2.05 -7.37
CA ILE A 47 5.98 -2.57 -8.19
C ILE A 47 5.45 -3.51 -9.29
N LYS A 48 4.52 -4.41 -8.94
CA LYS A 48 3.89 -5.30 -9.91
C LYS A 48 3.06 -4.57 -10.97
N ILE A 49 2.23 -3.60 -10.56
CA ILE A 49 1.26 -2.95 -11.46
C ILE A 49 1.94 -1.89 -12.34
N TRP A 50 2.78 -1.03 -11.76
CA TRP A 50 3.35 0.13 -12.48
C TRP A 50 4.67 -0.19 -13.16
N PHE A 51 5.45 -1.11 -12.61
CA PHE A 51 6.78 -1.47 -13.11
C PHE A 51 6.84 -2.88 -13.68
N LYS A 52 5.69 -3.56 -13.80
CA LYS A 52 5.58 -4.93 -14.33
C LYS A 52 6.48 -5.92 -13.59
N GLY A 53 6.68 -5.69 -12.28
CA GLY A 53 7.54 -6.51 -11.43
C GLY A 53 9.04 -6.25 -11.58
N LYS A 54 9.46 -5.29 -12.42
CA LYS A 54 10.86 -4.87 -12.49
C LYS A 54 11.16 -3.89 -11.36
N GLN A 55 12.30 -4.07 -10.70
CA GLN A 55 12.72 -3.17 -9.63
C GLN A 55 13.12 -1.80 -10.22
N PRO A 56 12.41 -0.71 -9.89
CA PRO A 56 12.79 0.62 -10.36
C PRO A 56 13.97 1.16 -9.57
N THR A 57 14.60 2.19 -10.13
CA THR A 57 15.47 3.08 -9.35
C THR A 57 14.63 3.96 -8.41
N ILE A 58 15.27 4.52 -7.37
CA ILE A 58 14.62 5.44 -6.42
C ILE A 58 13.97 6.62 -7.15
N THR A 59 14.68 7.20 -8.11
CA THR A 59 14.20 8.37 -8.87
C THR A 59 12.98 8.03 -9.73
N GLU A 60 12.98 6.86 -10.38
CA GLU A 60 11.83 6.39 -11.16
C GLU A 60 10.61 6.12 -10.29
N PHE A 61 10.84 5.49 -9.13
CA PHE A 61 9.79 5.20 -8.16
C PHE A 61 9.13 6.48 -7.65
N GLU A 62 9.93 7.41 -7.12
CA GLU A 62 9.43 8.68 -6.60
C GLU A 62 8.75 9.52 -7.70
N LYS A 63 9.30 9.55 -8.92
CA LYS A 63 8.66 10.21 -10.06
C LYS A 63 7.28 9.63 -10.34
N LYS A 64 7.12 8.31 -10.33
CA LYS A 64 5.82 7.66 -10.55
C LYS A 64 4.82 7.96 -9.44
N LEU A 65 5.25 7.98 -8.18
CA LEU A 65 4.39 8.40 -7.06
C LEU A 65 3.91 9.84 -7.24
N ARG A 66 4.81 10.77 -7.60
CA ARG A 66 4.45 12.16 -7.89
C ARG A 66 3.46 12.28 -9.06
N GLU A 67 3.64 11.51 -10.13
CA GLU A 67 2.71 11.46 -11.26
C GLU A 67 1.33 10.95 -10.82
N ALA A 68 1.28 9.89 -10.02
CA ALA A 68 0.03 9.33 -9.52
C ALA A 68 -0.75 10.32 -8.64
N LYS A 69 -0.06 11.15 -7.83
CA LYS A 69 -0.72 12.22 -7.04
C LYS A 69 -1.48 13.23 -7.90
N LYS A 70 -1.08 13.44 -9.17
CA LYS A 70 -1.81 14.32 -10.10
C LYS A 70 -3.18 13.76 -10.49
N HIS A 71 -3.37 12.45 -10.37
CA HIS A 71 -4.62 11.75 -10.67
C HIS A 71 -5.33 11.30 -9.39
N LYS A 72 -5.62 12.25 -8.49
CA LYS A 72 -6.12 12.00 -7.13
C LYS A 72 -7.25 10.97 -7.04
N ILE A 73 -8.28 11.07 -7.88
CA ILE A 73 -9.42 10.13 -7.87
C ILE A 73 -8.95 8.70 -8.20
N LYS A 74 -8.14 8.53 -9.25
CA LYS A 74 -7.61 7.21 -9.64
C LYS A 74 -6.72 6.62 -8.57
N LEU A 75 -5.90 7.46 -7.93
CA LEU A 75 -5.04 7.05 -6.83
C LEU A 75 -5.85 6.58 -5.62
N ILE A 76 -6.90 7.31 -5.22
CA ILE A 76 -7.80 6.91 -4.15
C ILE A 76 -8.43 5.55 -4.46
N ILE A 77 -8.99 5.38 -5.66
CA ILE A 77 -9.59 4.10 -6.09
C ILE A 77 -8.59 2.95 -6.00
N LEU A 78 -7.36 3.16 -6.49
CA LEU A 78 -6.31 2.16 -6.42
C LEU A 78 -5.97 1.79 -4.98
N LEU A 79 -5.72 2.78 -4.11
CA LEU A 79 -5.35 2.55 -2.72
C LEU A 79 -6.48 1.87 -1.96
N SER A 80 -7.73 2.32 -2.10
CA SER A 80 -8.90 1.67 -1.51
C SER A 80 -9.01 0.21 -1.95
N TYR A 81 -8.79 -0.09 -3.23
CA TYR A 81 -8.78 -1.47 -3.71
C TYR A 81 -7.65 -2.30 -3.08
N LEU A 82 -6.44 -1.75 -2.97
CA LEU A 82 -5.30 -2.46 -2.37
C LEU A 82 -5.52 -2.72 -0.88
N ILE A 83 -5.99 -1.73 -0.13
CA ILE A 83 -6.31 -1.82 1.30
C ILE A 83 -7.39 -2.90 1.54
N SER A 84 -8.49 -2.87 0.79
CA SER A 84 -9.53 -3.92 0.88
C SER A 84 -8.97 -5.32 0.58
N ARG A 85 -8.02 -5.43 -0.35
CA ARG A 85 -7.38 -6.72 -0.67
C ARG A 85 -6.43 -7.19 0.43
N TYR A 86 -5.75 -6.27 1.11
CA TYR A 86 -4.92 -6.57 2.28
C TYR A 86 -5.78 -7.13 3.43
N GLU A 87 -6.83 -6.42 3.81
CA GLU A 87 -7.78 -6.84 4.86
C GLU A 87 -8.36 -8.24 4.59
N LYS A 88 -8.79 -8.50 3.34
CA LYS A 88 -9.29 -9.83 2.94
C LYS A 88 -8.21 -10.91 3.02
N LYS A 89 -6.98 -10.60 2.63
CA LYS A 89 -5.87 -11.56 2.70
C LYS A 89 -5.58 -11.91 4.17
N ARG A 90 -5.56 -10.90 5.04
CA ARG A 90 -5.31 -11.04 6.48
C ARG A 90 -6.39 -11.85 7.18
N SER A 91 -7.67 -11.48 6.99
CA SER A 91 -8.80 -12.21 7.59
C SER A 91 -8.81 -13.70 7.22
N ILE A 92 -8.46 -14.05 5.97
CA ILE A 92 -8.30 -15.45 5.56
C ILE A 92 -7.15 -16.13 6.32
N ALA A 93 -6.01 -15.44 6.51
CA ALA A 93 -4.87 -15.98 7.24
C ALA A 93 -5.24 -16.25 8.71
N THR A 94 -5.90 -15.31 9.38
CA THR A 94 -6.40 -15.46 10.75
C THR A 94 -7.34 -16.66 10.90
N LEU A 95 -8.31 -16.81 10.00
CA LEU A 95 -9.24 -17.94 9.99
C LEU A 95 -8.56 -19.30 9.78
N LEU A 96 -7.43 -19.34 9.06
CA LEU A 96 -6.67 -20.57 8.85
C LEU A 96 -5.76 -20.91 10.03
N SER A 97 -5.28 -19.92 10.78
CA SER A 97 -4.51 -20.18 12.01
C SER A 97 -5.36 -20.71 13.16
N GLU A 98 -6.63 -20.29 13.27
CA GLU A 98 -7.55 -20.72 14.35
C GLU A 98 -8.07 -22.15 14.19
N ARG A 99 -7.85 -22.79 13.03
CA ARG A 99 -8.29 -24.16 12.73
C ARG A 99 -7.23 -25.24 13.02
N LYS A 100 -6.04 -24.85 13.47
CA LYS A 100 -4.94 -25.75 13.83
C LYS A 100 -4.83 -25.91 15.33
#